data_AF-A0A516V3M7-F1
#
_entry.id   AF-A0A516V3M7-F1
#
_cell.length_a   1.000
_cell.length_b   1.000
_cell.length_c   1.000
_cell.angle_alpha   90.00
_cell.angle_beta   90.00
_cell.angle_gamma   90.00
#
_symmetry.space_group_name_H-M   'P 1'
#
loop_
_entity.id
_entity.type
_entity.pdbx_description
1 polymer ?
#
loop_
_entity_poly.entity_id
_entity_poly.type
_entity_poly.pdbx_seq_one_letter_code
_entity_poly.pdbx_strand_id
1 'polypeptide(L)'
;MRPRFAASILLLAACAGASAGEDSSFDVLVFGDPQPQTAVDVDYFRRDIVEPLLGKQHAKLGISLGDIAADNPSLYPAVKLATGELGIPWLYVPGNHDIDADATSDAESLRSFHRAFGDDTFLRRTKLANFIGLDDVIAMPGRHPAYIGGFRPDQFDFLEKALPTLAKDKLLVIAVHIPLFEELGRDTFRDADRERLFALLQPFPHVLLLSAHSHAQRNVFHDAADGWHGAAPLHEYNVGAACGAYWSGVKDASGIPDATMADGTPNGYAVLTLKPGGDYALAWHNARDAADSQIGLHAPKVLRQGAYPAWGVYANVYMGDDDTRVEFRVDGGEWKPMKKVLQPDPNLLAGNARDDAADALRGYDRSPEAEPSPHLWRAALPTDLAAGEHTIEVREFDRWRGEQRAKTTYRLQDALP
;
A
#
# COMPACT_ATOMS: atom_id res chain seq x y z
N MET A 1 64.86 26.14 47.24
CA MET A 1 63.63 26.75 46.70
C MET A 1 63.80 26.94 45.19
N ARG A 2 63.31 25.99 44.40
CA ARG A 2 63.28 25.99 42.92
C ARG A 2 62.06 25.16 42.50
N PRO A 3 61.24 25.62 41.56
CA PRO A 3 60.49 24.71 40.71
C PRO A 3 61.09 24.69 39.30
N ARG A 4 61.19 23.48 38.75
CA ARG A 4 61.49 23.17 37.35
C ARG A 4 60.22 22.62 36.70
N PHE A 5 59.99 23.07 35.48
CA PHE A 5 59.26 22.45 34.36
C PHE A 5 58.44 21.17 34.62
N ALA A 6 57.15 21.24 34.28
CA ALA A 6 56.32 20.07 33.98
C ALA A 6 55.64 20.26 32.63
N ALA A 7 55.63 19.18 31.86
CA ALA A 7 55.40 19.10 30.43
C ALA A 7 53.93 18.99 30.05
N SER A 8 53.63 19.42 28.83
CA SER A 8 52.39 19.17 28.11
C SER A 8 52.08 17.68 27.98
N ILE A 9 50.86 17.28 28.33
CA ILE A 9 50.26 16.02 27.89
C ILE A 9 48.95 16.37 27.19
N LEU A 10 48.95 16.18 25.87
CA LEU A 10 47.77 16.18 25.01
C LEU A 10 46.93 14.95 25.37
N LEU A 11 45.71 15.15 25.86
CA LEU A 11 44.72 14.07 25.91
C LEU A 11 44.06 13.99 24.53
N LEU A 12 44.51 13.04 23.69
CA LEU A 12 43.68 12.51 22.60
C LEU A 12 42.56 11.69 23.25
N ALA A 13 41.35 12.25 23.32
CA ALA A 13 40.16 11.43 23.52
C ALA A 13 39.85 10.75 22.18
N ALA A 14 39.98 9.42 22.18
CA ALA A 14 39.66 8.57 21.05
C ALA A 14 38.19 8.73 20.64
N CYS A 15 37.96 9.08 19.38
CA CYS A 15 36.73 8.73 18.69
C CYS A 15 36.64 7.20 18.64
N ALA A 16 35.76 6.62 19.45
CA ALA A 16 35.44 5.20 19.40
C ALA A 16 33.94 5.05 19.15
N GLY A 17 33.63 4.55 17.95
CA GLY A 17 32.37 3.83 17.67
C GLY A 17 31.17 4.67 17.28
N ALA A 18 31.19 5.29 16.09
CA ALA A 18 29.94 5.39 15.34
C ALA A 18 29.55 3.95 14.96
N SER A 19 28.42 3.47 15.46
CA SER A 19 27.98 2.10 15.18
C SER A 19 27.73 1.96 13.68
N ALA A 20 28.34 0.96 13.05
CA ALA A 20 28.12 0.63 11.65
C ALA A 20 26.75 -0.05 11.40
N GLY A 21 25.79 0.11 12.31
CA GLY A 21 24.50 -0.59 12.30
C GLY A 21 23.26 0.29 12.10
N GLU A 22 23.29 1.58 12.46
CA GLU A 22 22.10 2.47 12.36
C GLU A 22 21.93 3.16 10.99
N ASP A 23 22.93 3.00 10.12
CA ASP A 23 23.07 3.72 8.85
C ASP A 23 22.91 2.81 7.62
N SER A 24 22.51 1.55 7.82
CA SER A 24 22.36 0.53 6.76
C SER A 24 20.96 0.46 6.16
N SER A 25 19.91 0.90 6.87
CA SER A 25 18.55 0.96 6.33
C SER A 25 17.77 2.19 6.82
N PHE A 26 16.71 2.53 6.09
CA PHE A 26 15.88 3.70 6.34
C PHE A 26 14.43 3.38 5.99
N ASP A 27 13.53 3.41 6.97
CA ASP A 27 12.12 3.16 6.75
C ASP A 27 11.37 4.44 6.40
N VAL A 28 10.40 4.30 5.50
CA VAL A 28 9.46 5.33 5.05
C VAL A 28 8.05 4.81 5.29
N LEU A 29 7.21 5.58 5.96
CA LEU A 29 5.76 5.31 6.00
C LEU A 29 5.13 5.79 4.70
N VAL A 30 4.32 4.93 4.07
CA VAL A 30 3.64 5.24 2.82
C VAL A 30 2.14 5.06 3.02
N PHE A 31 1.39 6.16 2.94
CA PHE A 31 -0.07 6.17 3.07
C PHE A 31 -0.68 6.44 1.69
N GLY A 32 -1.44 5.50 1.13
CA GLY A 32 -2.37 5.79 0.04
C GLY A 32 -3.68 6.32 0.61
N ASP A 33 -4.34 7.24 -0.08
CA ASP A 33 -5.75 7.59 0.11
C ASP A 33 -6.25 7.70 1.58
N PRO A 34 -5.80 8.69 2.37
CA PRO A 34 -6.38 8.95 3.69
C PRO A 34 -7.87 9.30 3.65
N GLN A 35 -8.30 10.06 2.64
CA GLN A 35 -9.69 10.35 2.27
C GLN A 35 -10.74 10.55 3.40
N PRO A 36 -10.49 11.33 4.47
CA PRO A 36 -11.57 11.73 5.35
C PRO A 36 -12.52 12.70 4.62
N GLN A 37 -13.82 12.45 4.72
CA GLN A 37 -14.87 13.33 4.18
C GLN A 37 -15.40 14.30 5.25
N THR A 38 -15.31 13.89 6.50
CA THR A 38 -15.81 14.61 7.67
C THR A 38 -14.79 14.65 8.81
N ALA A 39 -15.05 15.48 9.82
CA ALA A 39 -14.25 15.50 11.04
C ALA A 39 -14.28 14.16 11.81
N VAL A 40 -15.34 13.36 11.63
CA VAL A 40 -15.42 12.01 12.21
C VAL A 40 -14.41 11.09 11.53
N ASP A 41 -14.28 11.20 10.21
CA ASP A 41 -13.33 10.38 9.44
C ASP A 41 -11.88 10.78 9.73
N VAL A 42 -11.63 12.06 10.01
CA VAL A 42 -10.31 12.48 10.53
C VAL A 42 -10.00 11.80 11.87
N ASP A 43 -10.99 11.63 12.77
CA ASP A 43 -10.79 10.87 14.00
C ASP A 43 -10.57 9.37 13.75
N TYR A 44 -11.25 8.77 12.75
CA TYR A 44 -10.96 7.41 12.31
C TYR A 44 -9.52 7.28 11.81
N PHE A 45 -9.09 8.13 10.88
CA PHE A 45 -7.71 8.16 10.38
C PHE A 45 -6.70 8.28 11.53
N ARG A 46 -6.94 9.21 12.47
CA ARG A 46 -6.07 9.39 13.63
C ARG A 46 -6.02 8.12 14.50
N ARG A 47 -7.15 7.51 14.85
CA ARG A 47 -7.20 6.39 15.80
C ARG A 47 -6.87 5.03 15.19
N ASP A 48 -7.10 4.87 13.89
CA ASP A 48 -6.92 3.62 13.16
C ASP A 48 -5.52 3.49 12.55
N ILE A 49 -5.02 4.59 11.99
CA ILE A 49 -3.75 4.60 11.26
C ILE A 49 -2.64 5.25 12.09
N VAL A 50 -2.85 6.46 12.61
CA VAL A 50 -1.76 7.24 13.22
C VAL A 50 -1.45 6.80 14.66
N GLU A 51 -2.44 6.79 15.54
CA GLU A 51 -2.31 6.51 16.97
C GLU A 51 -1.64 5.16 17.26
N PRO A 52 -1.95 4.06 16.54
CA PRO A 52 -1.29 2.78 16.75
C PRO A 52 0.22 2.78 16.48
N LEU A 53 0.72 3.73 15.67
CA LEU A 53 2.13 3.86 15.29
C LEU A 53 2.95 4.69 16.27
N LEU A 54 2.30 5.49 17.12
CA LEU A 54 2.98 6.36 18.07
C LEU A 54 3.88 5.54 19.01
N GLY A 55 5.17 5.83 18.99
CA GLY A 55 6.19 5.12 19.77
C GLY A 55 6.49 3.69 19.33
N LYS A 56 5.89 3.20 18.23
CA LYS A 56 6.12 1.83 17.70
C LYS A 56 6.80 1.81 16.33
N GLN A 57 6.65 2.88 15.54
CA GLN A 57 7.29 3.00 14.23
C GLN A 57 8.70 3.61 14.34
N HIS A 58 9.60 3.24 13.41
CA HIS A 58 10.99 3.72 13.35
C HIS A 58 11.32 4.44 12.02
N ALA A 59 10.31 4.78 11.23
CA ALA A 59 10.47 5.52 9.99
C ALA A 59 11.08 6.89 10.25
N LYS A 60 11.83 7.36 9.25
CA LYS A 60 12.55 8.64 9.28
C LYS A 60 11.94 9.65 8.29
N LEU A 61 10.96 9.22 7.51
CA LEU A 61 10.20 9.98 6.53
C LEU A 61 8.83 9.32 6.39
N GLY A 62 7.82 10.09 6.01
CA GLY A 62 6.60 9.53 5.44
C GLY A 62 6.17 10.25 4.18
N ILE A 63 5.25 9.64 3.45
CA ILE A 63 4.65 10.17 2.25
C ILE A 63 3.18 9.76 2.15
N SER A 64 2.33 10.69 1.75
CA SER A 64 0.95 10.42 1.35
C SER A 64 0.81 10.51 -0.17
N LEU A 65 0.21 9.50 -0.78
CA LEU A 65 0.05 9.33 -2.24
C LEU A 65 -1.35 9.75 -2.67
N GLY A 66 -1.64 11.05 -2.59
CA GLY A 66 -2.89 11.64 -3.06
C GLY A 66 -4.13 11.36 -2.22
N ASP A 67 -5.21 11.98 -2.66
CA ASP A 67 -6.55 11.96 -2.08
C ASP A 67 -6.54 12.17 -0.56
N ILE A 68 -5.96 13.31 -0.17
CA ILE A 68 -5.70 13.62 1.23
C ILE A 68 -6.99 13.88 2.01
N ALA A 69 -8.05 14.38 1.36
CA ALA A 69 -9.31 14.74 2.02
C ALA A 69 -10.57 14.72 1.14
N ALA A 70 -10.76 13.73 0.26
CA ALA A 70 -12.04 13.42 -0.42
C ALA A 70 -12.88 14.65 -0.86
N ASP A 71 -12.34 15.48 -1.76
CA ASP A 71 -12.94 16.72 -2.29
C ASP A 71 -13.16 17.85 -1.27
N ASN A 72 -12.65 17.70 -0.05
CA ASN A 72 -12.86 18.61 1.07
C ASN A 72 -11.53 19.18 1.61
N PRO A 73 -10.90 20.13 0.90
CA PRO A 73 -9.64 20.76 1.34
C PRO A 73 -9.74 21.52 2.67
N SER A 74 -10.94 21.76 3.20
CA SER A 74 -11.11 22.34 4.53
C SER A 74 -10.62 21.41 5.65
N LEU A 75 -10.48 20.11 5.39
CA LEU A 75 -9.98 19.11 6.32
C LEU A 75 -8.46 18.95 6.30
N TYR A 76 -7.74 19.50 5.31
CA TYR A 76 -6.28 19.40 5.23
C TYR A 76 -5.56 19.80 6.52
N PRO A 77 -5.93 20.89 7.24
CA PRO A 77 -5.28 21.21 8.50
C PRO A 77 -5.44 20.11 9.55
N ALA A 78 -6.61 19.47 9.62
CA ALA A 78 -6.90 18.43 10.60
C ALA A 78 -6.17 17.12 10.26
N VAL A 79 -6.13 16.74 8.98
CA VAL A 79 -5.33 15.58 8.51
C VAL A 79 -3.84 15.82 8.77
N LYS A 80 -3.33 17.00 8.41
CA LYS A 80 -1.92 17.36 8.63
C LYS A 80 -1.55 17.37 10.11
N LEU A 81 -2.46 17.80 10.99
CA LEU A 81 -2.27 17.73 12.44
C LEU A 81 -2.20 16.28 12.92
N ALA A 82 -3.14 15.42 12.51
CA ALA A 82 -3.14 14.01 12.86
C ALA A 82 -1.85 13.31 12.37
N THR A 83 -1.49 13.46 11.10
CA THR A 83 -0.23 12.92 10.55
C THR A 83 1.00 13.46 11.29
N GLY A 84 0.97 14.74 11.70
CA GLY A 84 2.04 15.39 12.44
C GLY A 84 2.33 14.78 13.82
N GLU A 85 1.39 14.05 14.41
CA GLU A 85 1.59 13.33 15.68
C GLU A 85 2.70 12.26 15.57
N LEU A 86 2.96 11.75 14.36
CA LEU A 86 4.04 10.79 14.10
C LEU A 86 5.44 11.39 14.32
N GLY A 87 5.56 12.72 14.34
CA GLY A 87 6.81 13.40 14.69
C GLY A 87 7.95 13.28 13.66
N ILE A 88 7.64 12.88 12.41
CA ILE A 88 8.61 12.71 11.33
C ILE A 88 8.32 13.65 10.14
N PRO A 89 9.32 14.00 9.33
CA PRO A 89 9.07 14.74 8.09
C PRO A 89 8.09 13.98 7.18
N TRP A 90 7.17 14.72 6.53
CA TRP A 90 6.13 14.13 5.70
C TRP A 90 6.05 14.82 4.33
N LEU A 91 5.92 14.02 3.27
CA LEU A 91 5.74 14.45 1.89
C LEU A 91 4.29 14.22 1.45
N TYR A 92 3.80 15.02 0.52
CA TYR A 92 2.45 14.90 -0.01
C TYR A 92 2.50 14.98 -1.52
N VAL A 93 1.87 14.03 -2.19
CA VAL A 93 1.53 14.07 -3.62
C VAL A 93 0.02 14.31 -3.69
N PRO A 94 -0.48 15.14 -4.62
CA PRO A 94 -1.93 15.33 -4.80
C PRO A 94 -2.57 14.15 -5.52
N GLY A 95 -3.85 13.90 -5.25
CA GLY A 95 -4.68 13.00 -6.03
C GLY A 95 -5.88 13.70 -6.68
N ASN A 96 -6.76 12.96 -7.34
CA ASN A 96 -7.90 13.55 -8.04
C ASN A 96 -8.92 14.20 -7.12
N HIS A 97 -9.03 13.74 -5.87
CA HIS A 97 -9.86 14.34 -4.84
C HIS A 97 -9.21 15.55 -4.15
N ASP A 98 -8.00 15.93 -4.56
CA ASP A 98 -7.33 17.15 -4.12
C ASP A 98 -7.51 18.32 -5.10
N ILE A 99 -8.17 18.09 -6.25
CA ILE A 99 -8.55 19.13 -7.21
C ILE A 99 -9.60 20.06 -6.59
N ASP A 100 -9.34 21.37 -6.64
CA ASP A 100 -10.28 22.40 -6.25
C ASP A 100 -11.54 22.34 -7.12
N ALA A 101 -12.71 22.21 -6.50
CA ALA A 101 -13.99 22.05 -7.20
C ALA A 101 -14.36 23.23 -8.13
N ASP A 102 -13.78 24.41 -7.90
CA ASP A 102 -13.95 25.61 -8.73
C ASP A 102 -12.83 25.81 -9.76
N ALA A 103 -11.97 24.82 -9.96
CA ALA A 103 -10.90 24.85 -10.96
C ALA A 103 -11.47 24.94 -12.38
N THR A 104 -11.01 25.94 -13.13
CA THR A 104 -11.37 26.12 -14.55
C THR A 104 -10.29 25.61 -15.52
N SER A 105 -9.14 25.19 -14.99
CA SER A 105 -8.06 24.59 -15.75
C SER A 105 -7.16 23.73 -14.87
N ASP A 106 -6.38 22.86 -15.48
CA ASP A 106 -5.35 22.05 -14.82
C ASP A 106 -4.33 22.89 -14.03
N ALA A 107 -3.82 23.97 -14.63
CA ALA A 107 -2.83 24.84 -14.00
C ALA A 107 -3.31 25.55 -12.72
N GLU A 108 -4.63 25.64 -12.53
CA GLU A 108 -5.25 26.28 -11.37
C GLU A 108 -5.94 25.28 -10.44
N SER A 109 -5.75 23.97 -10.66
CA SER A 109 -6.52 22.91 -10.02
C SER A 109 -6.12 22.61 -8.57
N LEU A 110 -4.90 22.97 -8.16
CA LEU A 110 -4.33 22.59 -6.87
C LEU A 110 -4.04 23.77 -5.92
N ARG A 111 -4.78 24.88 -6.01
CA ARG A 111 -4.51 26.08 -5.17
C ARG A 111 -4.62 25.76 -3.68
N SER A 112 -5.64 25.00 -3.28
CA SER A 112 -5.80 24.61 -1.88
C SER A 112 -4.73 23.64 -1.41
N PHE A 113 -4.34 22.69 -2.27
CA PHE A 113 -3.23 21.77 -2.00
C PHE A 113 -1.91 22.53 -1.82
N HIS A 114 -1.55 23.41 -2.76
CA HIS A 114 -0.31 24.21 -2.67
C HIS A 114 -0.25 25.07 -1.42
N ARG A 115 -1.39 25.67 -1.03
CA ARG A 115 -1.49 26.45 0.22
C ARG A 115 -1.24 25.58 1.47
N ALA A 116 -1.67 24.32 1.46
CA ALA A 116 -1.57 23.43 2.61
C ALA A 116 -0.24 22.67 2.70
N PHE A 117 0.29 22.21 1.56
CA PHE A 117 1.39 21.25 1.50
C PHE A 117 2.62 21.73 0.74
N GLY A 118 2.49 22.74 -0.13
CA GLY A 118 3.58 23.26 -0.96
C GLY A 118 3.56 22.70 -2.38
N ASP A 119 4.73 22.63 -3.01
CA ASP A 119 4.86 22.24 -4.41
C ASP A 119 4.31 20.82 -4.68
N ASP A 120 3.61 20.66 -5.79
CA ASP A 120 3.06 19.39 -6.28
C ASP A 120 4.08 18.54 -7.07
N THR A 121 5.25 19.11 -7.33
CA THR A 121 6.35 18.53 -8.10
C THR A 121 7.64 18.84 -7.39
N PHE A 122 8.31 17.83 -6.84
CA PHE A 122 9.47 18.06 -5.98
C PHE A 122 10.51 16.94 -6.05
N LEU A 123 11.71 17.23 -5.56
CA LEU A 123 12.80 16.27 -5.36
C LEU A 123 13.29 16.31 -3.91
N ARG A 124 13.16 15.19 -3.21
CA ARG A 124 13.71 14.97 -1.87
C ARG A 124 14.86 13.97 -1.93
N ARG A 125 16.07 14.43 -1.62
CA ARG A 125 17.27 13.57 -1.55
C ARG A 125 17.45 13.02 -0.13
N THR A 126 17.80 11.74 -0.03
CA THR A 126 18.25 11.10 1.21
C THR A 126 19.60 10.42 1.00
N LYS A 127 20.13 9.79 2.05
CA LYS A 127 21.37 9.01 1.95
C LYS A 127 21.21 7.80 1.02
N LEU A 128 20.05 7.13 1.06
CA LEU A 128 19.82 5.83 0.39
C LEU A 128 18.94 5.91 -0.86
N ALA A 129 18.10 6.94 -0.98
CA ALA A 129 17.21 7.13 -2.14
C ALA A 129 17.00 8.61 -2.52
N ASN A 130 16.55 8.83 -3.74
CA ASN A 130 16.00 10.08 -4.21
C ASN A 130 14.48 9.88 -4.44
N PHE A 131 13.65 10.71 -3.82
CA PHE A 131 12.21 10.72 -4.02
C PHE A 131 11.85 11.86 -4.95
N ILE A 132 11.10 11.57 -6.00
CA ILE A 132 10.46 12.56 -6.85
C ILE A 132 8.95 12.37 -6.69
N GLY A 133 8.28 13.38 -6.14
CA GLY A 133 6.82 13.45 -6.15
C GLY A 133 6.37 14.21 -7.39
N LEU A 134 5.36 13.67 -8.09
CA LEU A 134 4.75 14.28 -9.26
C LEU A 134 3.24 14.25 -9.08
N ASP A 135 2.60 15.40 -9.26
CA ASP A 135 1.19 15.45 -9.61
C ASP A 135 0.98 14.81 -10.98
N ASP A 136 0.26 13.69 -11.00
CA ASP A 136 -0.06 12.97 -12.22
C ASP A 136 -1.55 13.10 -12.59
N VAL A 137 -2.26 14.05 -11.99
CA VAL A 137 -3.68 14.27 -12.23
C VAL A 137 -3.87 15.49 -13.12
N ILE A 138 -4.34 15.25 -14.35
CA ILE A 138 -4.62 16.32 -15.30
C ILE A 138 -6.08 16.68 -15.21
N ALA A 139 -6.40 17.84 -14.64
CA ALA A 139 -7.77 18.27 -14.48
C ALA A 139 -8.41 18.56 -15.85
N MET A 140 -9.62 18.05 -16.05
CA MET A 140 -10.44 18.22 -17.25
C MET A 140 -11.82 18.81 -16.91
N PRO A 141 -11.90 20.08 -16.45
CA PRO A 141 -13.16 20.70 -16.10
C PRO A 141 -14.21 20.59 -17.22
N GLY A 142 -15.42 20.17 -16.85
CA GLY A 142 -16.52 19.94 -17.80
C GLY A 142 -16.49 18.60 -18.53
N ARG A 143 -15.58 17.68 -18.20
CA ARG A 143 -15.60 16.28 -18.66
C ARG A 143 -16.04 15.32 -17.55
N HIS A 144 -16.32 14.07 -17.95
CA HIS A 144 -16.62 12.97 -17.03
C HIS A 144 -15.81 11.73 -17.44
N PRO A 145 -14.89 11.22 -16.60
CA PRO A 145 -14.40 11.86 -15.36
C PRO A 145 -13.78 13.24 -15.64
N ALA A 146 -13.71 14.08 -14.61
CA ALA A 146 -13.17 15.44 -14.70
C ALA A 146 -11.64 15.49 -14.61
N TYR A 147 -10.96 14.37 -14.88
CA TYR A 147 -9.51 14.26 -14.88
C TYR A 147 -9.05 13.07 -15.76
N ILE A 148 -7.76 13.01 -16.05
CA ILE A 148 -7.05 11.85 -16.61
C ILE A 148 -5.65 11.78 -16.02
N GLY A 149 -5.07 10.58 -15.89
CA GLY A 149 -3.67 10.42 -15.54
C GLY A 149 -2.74 11.02 -16.61
N GLY A 150 -1.68 11.71 -16.20
CA GLY A 150 -0.69 12.26 -17.11
C GLY A 150 0.19 13.32 -16.47
N PHE A 151 1.15 13.85 -17.21
CA PHE A 151 2.10 14.83 -16.70
C PHE A 151 2.09 16.12 -17.51
N ARG A 152 2.33 17.24 -16.85
CA ARG A 152 2.44 18.54 -17.49
C ARG A 152 3.84 18.75 -18.11
N PRO A 153 3.96 19.64 -19.12
CA PRO A 153 5.25 19.96 -19.72
C PRO A 153 6.31 20.46 -18.74
N ASP A 154 5.94 21.28 -17.75
CA ASP A 154 6.86 21.83 -16.75
C ASP A 154 7.41 20.74 -15.80
N GLN A 155 6.65 19.69 -15.55
CA GLN A 155 7.11 18.53 -14.78
C GLN A 155 8.16 17.72 -15.57
N PHE A 156 7.97 17.56 -16.88
CA PHE A 156 9.00 16.97 -17.72
C PHE A 156 10.26 17.83 -17.79
N ASP A 157 10.12 19.16 -17.93
CA ASP A 157 11.28 20.08 -17.88
C ASP A 157 12.03 19.96 -16.54
N PHE A 158 11.29 19.80 -15.43
CA PHE A 158 11.87 19.53 -14.12
C PHE A 158 12.64 18.20 -14.11
N LEU A 159 12.05 17.11 -14.60
CA LEU A 159 12.69 15.78 -14.66
C LEU A 159 13.96 15.80 -15.53
N GLU A 160 13.89 16.37 -16.72
CA GLU A 160 15.02 16.47 -17.66
C GLU A 160 16.20 17.23 -17.06
N LYS A 161 15.93 18.22 -16.22
CA LYS A 161 16.96 18.97 -15.48
C LYS A 161 17.45 18.22 -14.23
N ALA A 162 16.55 17.59 -13.49
CA ALA A 162 16.85 17.01 -12.19
C ALA A 162 17.55 15.65 -12.30
N LEU A 163 17.05 14.75 -13.14
CA LEU A 163 17.52 13.36 -13.25
C LEU A 163 19.02 13.24 -13.54
N PRO A 164 19.63 14.03 -14.46
CA PRO A 164 21.07 13.94 -14.73
C PRO A 164 21.95 14.28 -13.52
N THR A 165 21.41 14.94 -12.50
CA THR A 165 22.15 15.31 -11.27
C THR A 165 22.12 14.23 -10.19
N LEU A 166 21.35 13.15 -10.39
CA LEU A 166 21.13 12.12 -9.38
C LEU A 166 22.16 11.01 -9.47
N ALA A 167 22.61 10.55 -8.31
CA ALA A 167 23.47 9.37 -8.22
C ALA A 167 22.64 8.11 -8.55
N LYS A 168 23.13 7.30 -9.49
CA LYS A 168 22.42 6.13 -10.04
C LYS A 168 22.58 4.85 -9.19
N ASP A 169 23.43 4.89 -8.17
CA ASP A 169 23.68 3.82 -7.19
C ASP A 169 22.69 3.84 -6.02
N LYS A 170 21.72 4.75 -6.05
CA LYS A 170 20.63 4.88 -5.08
C LYS A 170 19.31 4.50 -5.73
N LEU A 171 18.34 4.14 -4.90
CA LEU A 171 16.96 3.96 -5.36
C LEU A 171 16.40 5.30 -5.82
N LEU A 172 15.79 5.33 -7.00
CA LEU A 172 14.95 6.42 -7.45
C LEU A 172 13.48 6.01 -7.20
N VAL A 173 12.83 6.71 -6.28
CA VAL A 173 11.40 6.51 -6.00
C VAL A 173 10.61 7.60 -6.73
N ILE A 174 9.70 7.21 -7.60
CA ILE A 174 8.72 8.11 -8.21
C ILE A 174 7.40 7.88 -7.47
N ALA A 175 6.88 8.93 -6.86
CA ALA A 175 5.62 8.91 -6.12
C ALA A 175 4.58 9.71 -6.90
N VAL A 176 3.51 9.03 -7.28
CA VAL A 176 2.35 9.54 -8.04
C VAL A 176 1.07 9.06 -7.35
N HIS A 177 -0.09 9.54 -7.81
CA HIS A 177 -1.36 9.08 -7.29
C HIS A 177 -2.02 8.06 -8.21
N ILE A 178 -2.20 8.39 -9.50
CA ILE A 178 -2.85 7.49 -10.47
C ILE A 178 -1.85 6.41 -10.92
N PRO A 179 -2.25 5.13 -10.94
CA PRO A 179 -1.40 4.07 -11.45
C PRO A 179 -0.97 4.28 -12.91
N LEU A 180 0.29 3.95 -13.20
CA LEU A 180 0.83 3.99 -14.56
C LEU A 180 0.44 2.74 -15.36
N PHE A 181 -0.01 1.67 -14.68
CA PHE A 181 -0.68 0.54 -15.32
C PHE A 181 -2.18 0.79 -15.45
N GLU A 182 -2.80 0.07 -16.37
CA GLU A 182 -4.22 0.25 -16.68
C GLU A 182 -4.95 -1.10 -16.69
N GLU A 183 -6.22 -1.07 -16.31
CA GLU A 183 -7.07 -2.25 -16.44
C GLU A 183 -7.47 -2.45 -17.91
N LEU A 184 -7.65 -3.70 -18.30
CA LEU A 184 -7.93 -4.05 -19.69
C LEU A 184 -9.22 -3.37 -20.19
N GLY A 185 -9.07 -2.51 -21.19
CA GLY A 185 -10.20 -1.76 -21.78
C GLY A 185 -10.54 -0.44 -21.08
N ARG A 186 -9.70 0.03 -20.14
CA ARG A 186 -9.80 1.37 -19.54
C ARG A 186 -8.56 2.17 -19.93
N ASP A 187 -8.78 3.36 -20.47
CA ASP A 187 -7.74 4.35 -20.74
C ASP A 187 -7.80 5.38 -19.60
N THR A 188 -6.90 5.22 -18.64
CA THR A 188 -6.84 6.02 -17.41
C THR A 188 -5.59 6.90 -17.35
N PHE A 189 -4.60 6.68 -18.21
CA PHE A 189 -3.36 7.42 -18.23
C PHE A 189 -2.93 7.77 -19.65
N ARG A 190 -2.49 9.01 -19.89
CA ARG A 190 -2.00 9.44 -21.21
C ARG A 190 -0.74 8.64 -21.61
N ASP A 191 -0.90 7.72 -22.57
CA ASP A 191 0.18 6.86 -23.09
C ASP A 191 1.49 7.60 -23.38
N ALA A 192 1.41 8.71 -24.13
CA ALA A 192 2.58 9.48 -24.52
C ALA A 192 3.37 10.04 -23.32
N ASP A 193 2.68 10.34 -22.22
CA ASP A 193 3.33 10.84 -21.01
C ASP A 193 3.97 9.70 -20.21
N ARG A 194 3.28 8.55 -20.11
CA ARG A 194 3.83 7.32 -19.51
C ARG A 194 5.10 6.89 -20.23
N GLU A 195 5.06 6.78 -21.55
CA GLU A 195 6.21 6.41 -22.39
C GLU A 195 7.37 7.40 -22.23
N ARG A 196 7.07 8.71 -22.19
CA ARG A 196 8.10 9.74 -21.99
C ARG A 196 8.73 9.64 -20.60
N LEU A 197 7.94 9.40 -19.55
CA LEU A 197 8.46 9.16 -18.20
C LEU A 197 9.35 7.92 -18.20
N PHE A 198 8.90 6.80 -18.76
CA PHE A 198 9.67 5.55 -18.83
C PHE A 198 11.00 5.74 -19.55
N ALA A 199 11.03 6.48 -20.66
CA ALA A 199 12.27 6.80 -21.36
C ALA A 199 13.26 7.63 -20.49
N LEU A 200 12.76 8.58 -19.70
CA LEU A 200 13.58 9.38 -18.78
C LEU A 200 14.13 8.56 -17.60
N LEU A 201 13.39 7.55 -17.15
CA LEU A 201 13.77 6.68 -16.04
C LEU A 201 14.68 5.51 -16.46
N GLN A 202 14.64 5.10 -17.73
CA GLN A 202 15.44 4.00 -18.30
C GLN A 202 16.94 4.01 -17.91
N PRO A 203 17.63 5.16 -17.81
CA PRO A 203 19.05 5.19 -17.44
C PRO A 203 19.34 4.87 -15.96
N PHE A 204 18.31 4.66 -15.12
CA PHE A 204 18.43 4.35 -13.70
C PHE A 204 18.24 2.84 -13.47
N PRO A 205 19.19 2.16 -12.82
CA PRO A 205 19.11 0.71 -12.60
C PRO A 205 18.17 0.32 -11.46
N HIS A 206 17.86 1.24 -10.54
CA HIS A 206 17.03 1.00 -9.36
C HIS A 206 15.92 2.05 -9.32
N VAL A 207 14.74 1.67 -9.80
CA VAL A 207 13.55 2.52 -9.81
C VAL A 207 12.41 1.79 -9.14
N LEU A 208 11.66 2.50 -8.30
CA LEU A 208 10.40 2.06 -7.72
C LEU A 208 9.35 3.14 -8.00
N LEU A 209 8.25 2.73 -8.62
CA LEU A 209 7.06 3.58 -8.75
C LEU A 209 6.13 3.26 -7.58
N LEU A 210 5.62 4.31 -6.93
CA LEU A 210 4.57 4.23 -5.92
C LEU A 210 3.35 4.98 -6.46
N SER A 211 2.22 4.28 -6.56
CA SER A 211 0.90 4.82 -6.92
C SER A 211 -0.13 4.43 -5.86
N ALA A 212 -1.34 4.96 -5.94
CA ALA A 212 -2.46 4.64 -5.05
C ALA A 212 -3.78 4.64 -5.84
N HIS A 213 -4.80 5.42 -5.47
CA HIS A 213 -6.03 5.69 -6.23
C HIS A 213 -7.02 4.52 -6.34
N SER A 214 -6.56 3.29 -6.54
CA SER A 214 -7.45 2.14 -6.80
C SER A 214 -8.14 1.57 -5.56
N HIS A 215 -7.71 1.97 -4.36
CA HIS A 215 -8.16 1.38 -3.08
C HIS A 215 -8.02 -0.16 -3.10
N ALA A 216 -6.90 -0.64 -3.63
CA ALA A 216 -6.52 -2.05 -3.69
C ALA A 216 -5.00 -2.18 -3.58
N GLN A 217 -4.50 -3.38 -3.25
CA GLN A 217 -3.08 -3.70 -3.29
C GLN A 217 -2.70 -4.30 -4.65
N ARG A 218 -1.62 -3.81 -5.25
CA ARG A 218 -1.07 -4.47 -6.43
C ARG A 218 0.42 -4.22 -6.62
N ASN A 219 1.16 -5.30 -6.89
CA ASN A 219 2.50 -5.21 -7.44
C ASN A 219 2.42 -5.44 -8.96
N VAL A 220 2.93 -4.50 -9.75
CA VAL A 220 2.98 -4.57 -11.22
C VAL A 220 4.43 -4.39 -11.67
N PHE A 221 4.86 -5.19 -12.64
CA PHE A 221 6.21 -5.13 -13.19
C PHE A 221 6.12 -4.81 -14.67
N HIS A 222 6.30 -3.53 -15.02
CA HIS A 222 6.22 -3.05 -16.39
C HIS A 222 7.34 -3.62 -17.25
N ASP A 223 7.00 -4.01 -18.47
CA ASP A 223 7.96 -4.50 -19.46
C ASP A 223 7.79 -3.81 -20.83
N ALA A 224 8.40 -4.38 -21.87
CA ALA A 224 8.35 -3.80 -23.22
C ALA A 224 6.93 -3.73 -23.81
N ALA A 225 5.99 -4.54 -23.34
CA ALA A 225 4.58 -4.47 -23.72
C ALA A 225 3.90 -3.22 -23.17
N ASP A 226 4.37 -2.70 -22.03
CA ASP A 226 3.85 -1.48 -21.38
C ASP A 226 4.63 -0.21 -21.79
N GLY A 227 5.57 -0.35 -22.74
CA GLY A 227 6.45 0.74 -23.19
C GLY A 227 7.72 0.92 -22.36
N TRP A 228 7.99 0.03 -21.39
CA TRP A 228 9.22 0.07 -20.60
C TRP A 228 10.37 -0.69 -21.29
N HIS A 229 11.50 0.00 -21.49
CA HIS A 229 12.67 -0.56 -22.20
C HIS A 229 13.94 -0.61 -21.33
N GLY A 230 13.78 -0.71 -20.01
CA GLY A 230 14.90 -0.84 -19.08
C GLY A 230 15.55 -2.23 -19.09
N ALA A 231 16.66 -2.35 -18.35
CA ALA A 231 17.43 -3.59 -18.27
C ALA A 231 16.75 -4.71 -17.45
N ALA A 232 15.79 -4.35 -16.59
CA ALA A 232 14.96 -5.25 -15.79
C ALA A 232 13.54 -4.65 -15.72
N PRO A 233 12.50 -5.44 -15.44
CA PRO A 233 11.13 -4.93 -15.29
C PRO A 233 11.04 -3.78 -14.28
N LEU A 234 10.26 -2.76 -14.58
CA LEU A 234 10.06 -1.60 -13.71
C LEU A 234 8.95 -1.90 -12.71
N HIS A 235 9.29 -1.94 -11.43
CA HIS A 235 8.33 -2.23 -10.39
C HIS A 235 7.49 -1.00 -10.03
N GLU A 236 6.18 -1.15 -10.15
CA GLU A 236 5.17 -0.27 -9.57
C GLU A 236 4.41 -0.98 -8.46
N TYR A 237 4.35 -0.35 -7.30
CA TYR A 237 3.52 -0.77 -6.19
C TYR A 237 2.37 0.22 -6.02
N ASN A 238 1.16 -0.24 -6.37
CA ASN A 238 -0.09 0.43 -6.02
C ASN A 238 -0.38 0.15 -4.55
N VAL A 239 -0.19 1.16 -3.73
CA VAL A 239 -0.37 1.11 -2.29
C VAL A 239 -1.86 1.10 -1.96
N GLY A 240 -2.27 0.19 -1.07
CA GLY A 240 -3.64 0.20 -0.56
C GLY A 240 -3.98 1.47 0.23
N ALA A 241 -5.27 1.69 0.43
CA ALA A 241 -5.80 2.90 1.04
C ALA A 241 -5.77 2.84 2.57
N ALA A 242 -5.38 3.95 3.18
CA ALA A 242 -5.48 4.18 4.62
C ALA A 242 -6.93 4.28 5.08
N CYS A 243 -7.81 4.88 4.26
CA CYS A 243 -9.25 4.84 4.47
C CYS A 243 -9.88 3.49 4.14
N GLY A 244 -9.11 2.58 3.52
CA GLY A 244 -9.60 1.37 2.90
C GLY A 244 -10.75 1.68 1.95
N ALA A 245 -11.95 1.23 2.27
CA ALA A 245 -13.14 1.61 1.51
C ALA A 245 -13.82 2.87 2.05
N TYR A 246 -13.16 4.02 1.98
CA TYR A 246 -13.75 5.32 2.31
C TYR A 246 -14.32 5.41 3.74
N TRP A 247 -13.68 4.75 4.71
CA TRP A 247 -14.18 4.68 6.10
C TRP A 247 -15.62 4.13 6.20
N SER A 248 -15.97 3.17 5.35
CA SER A 248 -17.28 2.52 5.33
C SER A 248 -17.26 1.14 6.00
N GLY A 249 -18.44 0.52 6.13
CA GLY A 249 -18.60 -0.83 6.67
C GLY A 249 -19.09 -0.85 8.12
N VAL A 250 -19.12 -2.07 8.69
CA VAL A 250 -19.64 -2.26 10.04
C VAL A 250 -18.63 -1.74 11.05
N LYS A 251 -19.09 -0.92 11.98
CA LYS A 251 -18.24 -0.39 13.05
C LYS A 251 -17.89 -1.46 14.06
N ASP A 252 -16.63 -1.47 14.48
CA ASP A 252 -16.15 -2.27 15.60
C ASP A 252 -16.63 -1.72 16.95
N ALA A 253 -16.21 -2.35 18.05
CA ALA A 253 -16.54 -1.92 19.42
C ALA A 253 -16.01 -0.52 19.78
N SER A 254 -15.02 -0.02 19.04
CA SER A 254 -14.47 1.33 19.19
C SER A 254 -15.20 2.36 18.31
N GLY A 255 -16.20 1.93 17.55
CA GLY A 255 -16.96 2.77 16.64
C GLY A 255 -16.25 3.06 15.33
N ILE A 256 -15.20 2.32 15.00
CA ILE A 256 -14.40 2.53 13.77
C ILE A 256 -14.86 1.52 12.72
N PRO A 257 -15.20 1.96 11.49
CA PRO A 257 -15.61 1.08 10.40
C PRO A 257 -14.56 0.01 10.07
N ASP A 258 -14.99 -1.16 9.60
CA ASP A 258 -14.08 -2.23 9.15
C ASP A 258 -13.21 -1.83 7.95
N ALA A 259 -13.68 -0.87 7.13
CA ALA A 259 -12.97 -0.24 6.03
C ALA A 259 -12.27 -1.23 5.09
N THR A 260 -12.79 -2.44 4.91
CA THR A 260 -12.14 -3.43 4.04
C THR A 260 -12.22 -3.00 2.57
N MET A 261 -11.08 -2.98 1.87
CA MET A 261 -10.96 -2.62 0.45
C MET A 261 -11.69 -3.63 -0.45
N ALA A 262 -12.01 -3.22 -1.67
CA ALA A 262 -12.81 -4.03 -2.61
C ALA A 262 -12.14 -5.35 -3.01
N ASP A 263 -10.80 -5.42 -2.95
CA ASP A 263 -9.99 -6.62 -3.17
C ASP A 263 -9.95 -7.58 -1.96
N GLY A 264 -10.64 -7.23 -0.86
CA GLY A 264 -10.71 -7.98 0.39
C GLY A 264 -9.57 -7.69 1.38
N THR A 265 -8.66 -6.77 1.06
CA THR A 265 -7.57 -6.38 1.95
C THR A 265 -8.07 -5.40 3.03
N PRO A 266 -7.76 -5.57 4.32
CA PRO A 266 -8.06 -4.57 5.34
C PRO A 266 -7.36 -3.23 5.06
N ASN A 267 -7.95 -2.12 5.51
CA ASN A 267 -7.28 -0.82 5.46
C ASN A 267 -5.98 -0.84 6.27
N GLY A 268 -5.07 0.10 6.00
CA GLY A 268 -3.75 0.05 6.60
C GLY A 268 -2.74 1.05 6.03
N TYR A 269 -1.47 0.68 6.10
CA TYR A 269 -0.37 1.48 5.59
C TYR A 269 0.77 0.60 5.10
N ALA A 270 1.59 1.14 4.19
CA ALA A 270 2.80 0.48 3.76
C ALA A 270 4.05 1.02 4.46
N VAL A 271 5.08 0.17 4.55
CA VAL A 271 6.44 0.53 4.94
C VAL A 271 7.37 0.24 3.76
N LEU A 272 8.10 1.26 3.32
CA LEU A 272 9.21 1.13 2.38
C LEU A 272 10.53 1.19 3.16
N THR A 273 11.25 0.08 3.22
CA THR A 273 12.60 0.00 3.79
C THR A 273 13.62 0.20 2.69
N LEU A 274 14.31 1.33 2.70
CA LEU A 274 15.44 1.61 1.81
C LEU A 274 16.70 0.89 2.33
N LYS A 275 17.50 0.34 1.41
CA LYS A 275 18.77 -0.34 1.68
C LYS A 275 19.89 0.27 0.81
N PRO A 276 21.17 -0.01 1.10
CA PRO A 276 22.28 0.51 0.32
C PRO A 276 22.30 -0.12 -1.08
N GLY A 277 22.89 0.58 -2.06
CA GLY A 277 22.98 0.05 -3.43
C GLY A 277 21.68 0.07 -4.22
N GLY A 278 20.66 0.80 -3.76
CA GLY A 278 19.37 0.91 -4.44
C GLY A 278 18.38 -0.21 -4.17
N ASP A 279 18.73 -1.15 -3.29
CA ASP A 279 17.81 -2.20 -2.83
C ASP A 279 16.71 -1.63 -1.92
N TYR A 280 15.59 -2.35 -1.83
CA TYR A 280 14.49 -2.00 -0.94
C TYR A 280 13.70 -3.23 -0.46
N ALA A 281 12.81 -2.99 0.49
CA ALA A 281 11.78 -3.93 0.92
C ALA A 281 10.46 -3.18 1.07
N LEU A 282 9.35 -3.85 0.74
CA LEU A 282 8.01 -3.34 0.93
C LEU A 282 7.25 -4.26 1.88
N ALA A 283 6.29 -3.67 2.58
CA ALA A 283 5.41 -4.37 3.47
C ALA A 283 4.09 -3.62 3.64
N TRP A 284 2.99 -4.36 3.67
CA TRP A 284 1.70 -3.85 4.11
C TRP A 284 1.43 -4.23 5.56
N HIS A 285 0.79 -3.31 6.28
CA HIS A 285 0.35 -3.48 7.64
C HIS A 285 -1.12 -3.12 7.77
N ASN A 286 -1.94 -4.10 8.14
CA ASN A 286 -3.35 -3.85 8.42
C ASN A 286 -3.50 -2.94 9.65
N ALA A 287 -4.43 -2.01 9.59
CA ALA A 287 -4.72 -1.09 10.66
C ALA A 287 -5.12 -1.86 11.94
N ARG A 288 -4.54 -1.48 13.07
CA ARG A 288 -4.75 -2.10 14.39
C ARG A 288 -4.58 -3.63 14.46
N ASP A 289 -3.87 -4.25 13.51
CA ASP A 289 -3.61 -5.69 13.53
C ASP A 289 -2.31 -6.03 14.28
N ALA A 290 -2.44 -6.36 15.56
CA ALA A 290 -1.30 -6.74 16.39
C ALA A 290 -0.60 -8.04 15.95
N ALA A 291 -1.26 -8.89 15.15
CA ALA A 291 -0.68 -10.11 14.63
C ALA A 291 0.13 -9.88 13.34
N ASP A 292 0.05 -8.67 12.77
CA ASP A 292 0.65 -8.31 11.48
C ASP A 292 0.30 -9.33 10.38
N SER A 293 -0.99 -9.63 10.23
CA SER A 293 -1.47 -10.71 9.38
C SER A 293 -1.21 -10.39 7.91
N GLN A 294 -0.52 -11.29 7.21
CA GLN A 294 -0.20 -11.16 5.79
C GLN A 294 -1.15 -11.96 4.89
N ILE A 295 -1.98 -12.83 5.48
CA ILE A 295 -2.88 -13.73 4.77
C ILE A 295 -4.27 -13.70 5.41
N GLY A 296 -5.27 -13.24 4.65
CA GLY A 296 -6.68 -13.40 4.97
C GLY A 296 -7.18 -14.79 4.55
N LEU A 297 -7.69 -15.59 5.49
CA LEU A 297 -8.22 -16.93 5.18
C LEU A 297 -9.74 -16.96 5.17
N HIS A 298 -10.30 -17.64 4.17
CA HIS A 298 -11.70 -18.04 4.16
C HIS A 298 -11.80 -19.54 3.93
N ALA A 299 -12.61 -20.24 4.74
CA ALA A 299 -12.89 -21.66 4.56
C ALA A 299 -14.33 -21.98 4.99
N PRO A 300 -14.99 -22.96 4.36
CA PRO A 300 -16.27 -23.46 4.84
C PRO A 300 -16.11 -24.00 6.27
N LYS A 301 -17.07 -23.69 7.15
CA LYS A 301 -17.02 -24.14 8.56
C LYS A 301 -17.33 -25.62 8.71
N VAL A 302 -18.20 -26.15 7.85
CA VAL A 302 -18.63 -27.55 7.88
C VAL A 302 -18.73 -28.09 6.45
N LEU A 303 -18.23 -29.30 6.24
CA LEU A 303 -18.44 -30.09 5.03
C LEU A 303 -18.91 -31.49 5.42
N ARG A 304 -19.64 -32.16 4.51
CA ARG A 304 -20.01 -33.56 4.70
C ARG A 304 -18.81 -34.47 4.42
N GLN A 305 -18.55 -35.43 5.31
CA GLN A 305 -17.54 -36.46 5.08
C GLN A 305 -17.89 -37.28 3.83
N GLY A 306 -16.91 -37.52 2.97
CA GLY A 306 -17.06 -38.21 1.69
C GLY A 306 -17.79 -37.41 0.60
N ALA A 307 -18.06 -36.11 0.81
CA ALA A 307 -18.61 -35.27 -0.25
C ALA A 307 -17.60 -35.04 -1.37
N TYR A 308 -18.09 -34.72 -2.58
CA TYR A 308 -17.21 -34.32 -3.68
C TYR A 308 -16.40 -33.08 -3.28
N PRO A 309 -15.06 -33.09 -3.39
CA PRO A 309 -14.19 -32.02 -2.89
C PRO A 309 -14.21 -30.79 -3.81
N ALA A 310 -15.38 -30.15 -3.95
CA ALA A 310 -15.56 -28.93 -4.74
C ALA A 310 -15.28 -27.66 -3.94
N TRP A 311 -15.48 -27.67 -2.62
CA TRP A 311 -15.33 -26.49 -1.76
C TRP A 311 -13.93 -26.43 -1.15
N GLY A 312 -13.45 -25.23 -0.88
CA GLY A 312 -12.04 -25.00 -0.64
C GLY A 312 -11.74 -23.89 0.36
N VAL A 313 -10.49 -23.86 0.77
CA VAL A 313 -9.89 -22.71 1.46
C VAL A 313 -9.43 -21.70 0.42
N TYR A 314 -9.66 -20.43 0.73
CA TYR A 314 -9.14 -19.28 0.03
C TYR A 314 -8.11 -18.58 0.93
N ALA A 315 -7.04 -18.11 0.30
CA ALA A 315 -5.98 -17.32 0.93
C ALA A 315 -5.80 -16.03 0.12
N ASN A 316 -6.19 -14.92 0.71
CA ASN A 316 -5.93 -13.58 0.22
C ASN A 316 -4.57 -13.13 0.76
N VAL A 317 -3.54 -13.08 -0.07
CA VAL A 317 -2.17 -12.75 0.33
C VAL A 317 -1.93 -11.29 -0.02
N TYR A 318 -2.01 -10.38 0.94
CA TYR A 318 -2.18 -8.95 0.66
C TYR A 318 -1.05 -8.31 -0.18
N MET A 319 0.19 -8.76 0.00
CA MET A 319 1.35 -8.32 -0.81
C MET A 319 1.68 -9.28 -1.97
N GLY A 320 0.81 -10.26 -2.25
CA GLY A 320 1.05 -11.29 -3.26
C GLY A 320 1.06 -10.75 -4.68
N ASP A 321 1.90 -11.35 -5.52
CA ASP A 321 2.02 -11.09 -6.95
C ASP A 321 1.79 -12.38 -7.79
N ASP A 322 2.06 -12.35 -9.09
CA ASP A 322 1.89 -13.54 -9.97
C ASP A 322 2.91 -14.65 -9.69
N ASP A 323 4.07 -14.31 -9.13
CA ASP A 323 5.16 -15.25 -8.83
C ASP A 323 5.07 -15.81 -7.40
N THR A 324 4.13 -15.31 -6.59
CA THR A 324 3.98 -15.69 -5.18
C THR A 324 3.56 -17.15 -5.05
N ARG A 325 4.42 -17.94 -4.41
CA ARG A 325 4.15 -19.34 -4.10
C ARG A 325 3.28 -19.43 -2.84
N VAL A 326 2.11 -20.04 -2.96
CA VAL A 326 1.21 -20.30 -1.83
C VAL A 326 0.91 -21.78 -1.73
N GLU A 327 0.99 -22.32 -0.52
CA GLU A 327 0.79 -23.73 -0.23
C GLU A 327 -0.13 -23.90 0.97
N PHE A 328 -0.87 -25.00 1.01
CA PHE A 328 -1.70 -25.38 2.16
C PHE A 328 -1.45 -26.84 2.57
N ARG A 329 -1.75 -27.15 3.82
CA ARG A 329 -1.84 -28.52 4.32
C ARG A 329 -2.97 -28.65 5.34
N VAL A 330 -3.39 -29.89 5.59
CA VAL A 330 -4.39 -30.23 6.61
C VAL A 330 -3.79 -31.21 7.60
N ASP A 331 -4.02 -30.96 8.90
CA ASP A 331 -3.59 -31.80 10.03
C ASP A 331 -2.10 -32.21 10.01
N GLY A 332 -1.23 -31.26 9.65
CA GLY A 332 0.22 -31.50 9.59
C GLY A 332 0.66 -32.42 8.45
N GLY A 333 -0.21 -32.73 7.48
CA GLY A 333 0.13 -33.49 6.29
C GLY A 333 1.08 -32.76 5.33
N GLU A 334 1.25 -33.32 4.14
CA GLU A 334 2.11 -32.74 3.10
C GLU A 334 1.61 -31.38 2.60
N TRP A 335 2.53 -30.46 2.37
CA TRP A 335 2.25 -29.18 1.73
C TRP A 335 1.85 -29.40 0.26
N LYS A 336 0.75 -28.78 -0.15
CA LYS A 336 0.22 -28.83 -1.52
C LYS A 336 0.09 -27.41 -2.07
N PRO A 337 0.39 -27.18 -3.36
CA PRO A 337 0.26 -25.87 -3.96
C PRO A 337 -1.21 -25.42 -3.98
N MET A 338 -1.44 -24.13 -3.73
CA MET A 338 -2.73 -23.48 -3.99
C MET A 338 -2.71 -22.86 -5.39
N LYS A 339 -3.89 -22.77 -6.03
CA LYS A 339 -4.02 -22.16 -7.36
C LYS A 339 -4.40 -20.69 -7.23
N LYS A 340 -3.65 -19.78 -7.86
CA LYS A 340 -4.05 -18.37 -8.00
C LYS A 340 -5.35 -18.26 -8.80
N VAL A 341 -6.27 -17.42 -8.34
CA VAL A 341 -7.58 -17.20 -8.97
C VAL A 341 -7.89 -15.70 -8.97
N LEU A 342 -8.53 -15.23 -10.04
CA LEU A 342 -9.10 -13.88 -10.10
C LEU A 342 -10.59 -14.00 -9.76
N GLN A 343 -10.92 -13.82 -8.48
CA GLN A 343 -12.28 -13.90 -7.93
C GLN A 343 -12.41 -12.89 -6.79
N PRO A 344 -13.62 -12.42 -6.46
CA PRO A 344 -13.79 -11.56 -5.29
C PRO A 344 -13.48 -12.31 -3.99
N ASP A 345 -12.98 -11.59 -2.99
CA ASP A 345 -12.67 -12.17 -1.69
C ASP A 345 -13.94 -12.73 -1.01
N PRO A 346 -13.97 -14.02 -0.64
CA PRO A 346 -15.19 -14.61 -0.07
C PRO A 346 -15.61 -14.06 1.29
N ASN A 347 -14.71 -13.48 2.09
CA ASN A 347 -15.10 -12.83 3.34
C ASN A 347 -15.83 -11.52 3.07
N LEU A 348 -15.35 -10.71 2.11
CA LEU A 348 -16.04 -9.49 1.70
C LEU A 348 -17.38 -9.80 1.04
N LEU A 349 -17.44 -10.79 0.14
CA LEU A 349 -18.71 -11.27 -0.44
C LEU A 349 -19.72 -11.69 0.63
N ALA A 350 -19.28 -12.40 1.67
CA ALA A 350 -20.15 -12.76 2.79
C ALA A 350 -20.56 -11.53 3.63
N GLY A 351 -19.73 -10.48 3.68
CA GLY A 351 -20.08 -9.16 4.18
C GLY A 351 -21.21 -8.52 3.38
N ASN A 352 -21.02 -8.39 2.06
CA ASN A 352 -21.98 -7.80 1.14
C ASN A 352 -23.34 -8.54 1.17
N ALA A 353 -23.33 -9.87 1.18
CA ALA A 353 -24.55 -10.67 1.27
C ALA A 353 -25.32 -10.44 2.57
N ARG A 354 -24.61 -10.21 3.69
CA ARG A 354 -25.24 -9.85 4.96
C ARG A 354 -25.80 -8.42 4.96
N ASP A 355 -25.20 -7.49 4.22
CA ASP A 355 -25.73 -6.13 4.05
C ASP A 355 -26.98 -6.11 3.18
N ASP A 356 -27.01 -6.95 2.14
CA ASP A 356 -28.17 -7.12 1.26
C ASP A 356 -29.36 -7.74 1.99
N ALA A 357 -29.10 -8.77 2.82
CA ALA A 357 -30.13 -9.49 3.56
C ALA A 357 -30.62 -8.79 4.84
N ALA A 358 -30.06 -7.62 5.21
CA ALA A 358 -30.38 -6.96 6.48
C ALA A 358 -31.69 -6.15 6.40
N ASP A 359 -32.57 -6.33 7.38
CA ASP A 359 -33.82 -5.54 7.52
C ASP A 359 -33.57 -4.10 8.02
N ALA A 360 -32.34 -3.76 8.37
CA ALA A 360 -31.91 -2.44 8.83
C ALA A 360 -30.45 -2.17 8.45
N LEU A 361 -30.06 -0.90 8.41
CA LEU A 361 -28.69 -0.49 8.11
C LEU A 361 -27.70 -1.09 9.11
N ARG A 362 -26.63 -1.73 8.59
CA ARG A 362 -25.53 -2.30 9.38
C ARG A 362 -24.36 -1.33 9.60
N GLY A 363 -24.34 -0.24 8.84
CA GLY A 363 -23.37 0.85 8.90
C GLY A 363 -24.00 2.14 8.36
N TYR A 364 -23.29 3.27 8.46
CA TYR A 364 -23.73 4.51 7.80
C TYR A 364 -23.64 4.32 6.28
N ASP A 365 -22.43 3.99 5.81
CA ASP A 365 -22.17 3.48 4.47
C ASP A 365 -21.86 1.97 4.53
N ARG A 366 -22.21 1.26 3.45
CA ARG A 366 -21.95 -0.18 3.29
C ARG A 366 -20.49 -0.41 2.90
N SER A 367 -19.96 -1.57 3.24
CA SER A 367 -18.70 -2.04 2.65
C SER A 367 -18.82 -2.05 1.11
N PRO A 368 -17.71 -1.85 0.38
CA PRO A 368 -17.75 -1.78 -1.08
C PRO A 368 -18.19 -3.13 -1.64
N GLU A 369 -18.69 -3.13 -2.87
CA GLU A 369 -18.89 -4.38 -3.60
C GLU A 369 -17.53 -5.08 -3.78
N ALA A 370 -17.49 -6.37 -3.48
CA ALA A 370 -16.26 -7.14 -3.65
C ALA A 370 -15.88 -7.22 -5.13
N GLU A 371 -14.68 -6.75 -5.45
CA GLU A 371 -14.09 -6.82 -6.78
C GLU A 371 -13.14 -8.02 -6.89
N PRO A 372 -12.89 -8.55 -8.09
CA PRO A 372 -11.93 -9.62 -8.28
C PRO A 372 -10.53 -9.23 -7.78
N SER A 373 -10.02 -10.02 -6.82
CA SER A 373 -8.75 -9.76 -6.16
C SER A 373 -7.58 -10.32 -6.98
N PRO A 374 -6.53 -9.51 -7.27
CA PRO A 374 -5.35 -9.96 -8.03
C PRO A 374 -4.39 -10.82 -7.19
N HIS A 375 -4.65 -11.00 -5.90
CA HIS A 375 -3.80 -11.70 -4.96
C HIS A 375 -4.58 -12.71 -4.11
N LEU A 376 -5.40 -13.53 -4.78
CA LEU A 376 -6.22 -14.57 -4.17
C LEU A 376 -5.82 -15.97 -4.66
N TRP A 377 -5.66 -16.91 -3.72
CA TRP A 377 -5.36 -18.31 -3.98
C TRP A 377 -6.44 -19.22 -3.43
N ARG A 378 -6.64 -20.37 -4.07
CA ARG A 378 -7.66 -21.34 -3.70
C ARG A 378 -7.13 -22.77 -3.74
N ALA A 379 -7.55 -23.59 -2.77
CA ALA A 379 -7.37 -25.03 -2.82
C ALA A 379 -8.59 -25.79 -2.28
N ALA A 380 -8.92 -26.92 -2.89
CA ALA A 380 -10.01 -27.79 -2.41
C ALA A 380 -9.62 -28.46 -1.09
N LEU A 381 -10.58 -28.53 -0.16
CA LEU A 381 -10.37 -29.19 1.13
C LEU A 381 -10.64 -30.69 1.03
N PRO A 382 -9.85 -31.54 1.71
CA PRO A 382 -10.10 -32.97 1.73
C PRO A 382 -11.38 -33.28 2.52
N THR A 383 -12.20 -34.16 1.97
CA THR A 383 -13.47 -34.62 2.56
C THR A 383 -13.42 -36.08 2.98
N ASP A 384 -12.31 -36.76 2.73
CA ASP A 384 -12.06 -38.17 3.00
C ASP A 384 -11.41 -38.44 4.37
N LEU A 385 -11.08 -37.38 5.12
CA LEU A 385 -10.62 -37.48 6.51
C LEU A 385 -11.76 -37.91 7.44
N ALA A 386 -11.41 -38.34 8.66
CA ALA A 386 -12.39 -38.75 9.66
C ALA A 386 -13.31 -37.59 10.05
N ALA A 387 -14.58 -37.85 10.37
CA ALA A 387 -15.46 -36.83 10.95
C ALA A 387 -14.81 -36.18 12.19
N GLY A 388 -14.88 -34.85 12.27
CA GLY A 388 -14.15 -34.08 13.28
C GLY A 388 -13.68 -32.73 12.78
N GLU A 389 -13.06 -31.97 13.69
CA GLU A 389 -12.40 -30.72 13.34
C GLU A 389 -11.00 -31.00 12.77
N HIS A 390 -10.65 -30.28 11.71
CA HIS A 390 -9.36 -30.35 11.04
C HIS A 390 -8.74 -28.95 10.94
N THR A 391 -7.42 -28.88 11.12
CA THR A 391 -6.66 -27.65 11.01
C THR A 391 -6.12 -27.48 9.60
N ILE A 392 -6.38 -26.33 9.01
CA ILE A 392 -5.80 -25.88 7.75
C ILE A 392 -4.66 -24.92 8.08
N GLU A 393 -3.47 -25.20 7.57
CA GLU A 393 -2.35 -24.27 7.58
C GLU A 393 -2.08 -23.83 6.14
N VAL A 394 -1.90 -22.54 5.95
CA VAL A 394 -1.46 -21.93 4.69
C VAL A 394 -0.14 -21.24 4.94
N ARG A 395 0.78 -21.35 3.97
CA ARG A 395 2.00 -20.57 3.94
C ARG A 395 2.19 -19.93 2.58
N GLU A 396 2.78 -18.76 2.59
CA GLU A 396 3.23 -18.05 1.40
C GLU A 396 4.71 -17.67 1.57
N PHE A 397 5.37 -17.34 0.48
CA PHE A 397 6.80 -17.00 0.47
C PHE A 397 6.99 -15.59 -0.07
N ASP A 398 6.81 -14.61 0.80
CA ASP A 398 6.93 -13.20 0.49
C ASP A 398 8.36 -12.87 0.09
N ARG A 399 8.50 -12.08 -0.98
CA ARG A 399 9.80 -11.70 -1.55
C ARG A 399 10.69 -10.89 -0.61
N TRP A 400 10.14 -10.22 0.39
CA TRP A 400 10.86 -9.38 1.35
C TRP A 400 10.86 -9.92 2.78
N ARG A 401 9.78 -10.59 3.20
CA ARG A 401 9.54 -11.09 4.56
C ARG A 401 9.74 -12.60 4.70
N GLY A 402 9.93 -13.32 3.59
CA GLY A 402 10.09 -14.76 3.60
C GLY A 402 8.79 -15.48 3.94
N GLU A 403 8.90 -16.65 4.58
CA GLU A 403 7.73 -17.50 4.83
C GLU A 403 6.76 -16.85 5.83
N GLN A 404 5.53 -16.54 5.39
CA GLN A 404 4.42 -16.15 6.25
C GLN A 404 3.42 -17.29 6.38
N ARG A 405 2.69 -17.34 7.49
CA ARG A 405 1.73 -18.41 7.77
C ARG A 405 0.43 -17.88 8.34
N ALA A 406 -0.66 -18.54 7.97
CA ALA A 406 -1.95 -18.39 8.59
C ALA A 406 -2.60 -19.77 8.81
N LYS A 407 -3.54 -19.83 9.75
CA LYS A 407 -4.27 -21.06 10.04
C LYS A 407 -5.75 -20.80 10.26
N THR A 408 -6.57 -21.76 9.88
CA THR A 408 -8.01 -21.79 10.16
C THR A 408 -8.46 -23.23 10.32
N THR A 409 -9.75 -23.46 10.56
CA THR A 409 -10.29 -24.81 10.73
C THR A 409 -11.54 -25.02 9.89
N TYR A 410 -11.82 -26.29 9.59
CA TYR A 410 -13.09 -26.76 9.07
C TYR A 410 -13.47 -28.08 9.75
N ARG A 411 -14.74 -28.43 9.74
CA ARG A 411 -15.23 -29.66 10.36
C ARG A 411 -15.87 -30.58 9.33
N LEU A 412 -15.50 -31.86 9.35
CA LEU A 412 -16.20 -32.91 8.64
C LEU A 412 -17.32 -33.50 9.51
N GLN A 413 -18.50 -33.64 8.92
CA GLN A 413 -19.65 -34.26 9.57
C GLN A 413 -20.18 -35.42 8.72
N ASP A 414 -20.55 -36.49 9.40
CA ASP A 414 -21.41 -37.52 8.81
C ASP A 414 -22.80 -36.96 8.54
N ALA A 415 -23.39 -37.36 7.41
CA ALA A 415 -24.79 -37.11 7.12
C ALA A 415 -25.37 -38.31 6.36
N LEU A 416 -26.55 -38.75 6.81
CA LEU A 416 -27.35 -39.74 6.12
C LEU A 416 -28.43 -39.01 5.29
N PRO A 417 -28.68 -39.44 4.03
CA PRO A 417 -29.68 -38.82 3.15
C PRO A 417 -31.11 -38.81 3.68
#